data_AF-A0A955KTA4-F1
#
_entry.id   AF-A0A955KTA4-F1
#
_cell.length_a   1.000
_cell.length_b   1.000
_cell.length_c   1.000
_cell.angle_alpha   90.00
_cell.angle_beta   90.00
_cell.angle_gamma   90.00
#
_symmetry.space_group_name_H-M   'P 1'
#
loop_
_entity.id
_entity.type
_entity.pdbx_description
1 polymer ?
#
loop_
_entity_poly.entity_id
_entity_poly.type
_entity_poly.pdbx_seq_one_letter_code
_entity_poly.pdbx_strand_id
1 'polypeptide(L)'
;MFAFLSRLLHPPTDFRHLAESIVDNMQKGHTPSRSFWPKEFYLPTNVMDNVKKMRQWTKEDGFEYEISVIDAAGDIVSSPLFRGERTKVRATHSTRVQYNKIDSAKFQKVVEVDGVTVLKRPMKYEEYDKTRKIQTIASIHTHPSHEIEHEGGQKRTYGFFSVRDILTLLQSPNFLLGLVTDRLWFACKTSSTIRTIGQNGEQMLQRVSNASYSGVDDIRHIVNEEMKNWGLVFYTGTLNDYLKRIN
;
A
#
# COMPACT_ATOMS: atom_id res chain seq x y z
N MET A 1 -28.98 -1.19 -10.21
CA MET A 1 -29.62 -0.01 -9.56
C MET A 1 -29.33 0.05 -8.06
N PHE A 2 -29.56 -1.02 -7.28
CA PHE A 2 -29.27 -1.06 -5.83
C PHE A 2 -27.81 -0.79 -5.43
N ALA A 3 -26.83 -1.33 -6.15
CA ALA A 3 -25.42 -1.09 -5.88
C ALA A 3 -24.99 0.38 -6.09
N PHE A 4 -25.70 1.12 -6.96
CA PHE A 4 -25.42 2.54 -7.22
C PHE A 4 -25.99 3.43 -6.09
N LEU A 5 -27.20 3.12 -5.60
CA LEU A 5 -27.82 3.82 -4.48
C LEU A 5 -27.09 3.58 -3.15
N SER A 6 -26.63 2.35 -2.88
CA SER A 6 -25.79 2.05 -1.71
C SER A 6 -24.46 2.83 -1.70
N ARG A 7 -23.91 3.18 -2.88
CA ARG A 7 -22.65 3.94 -3.02
C ARG A 7 -22.82 5.44 -2.77
N LEU A 8 -23.99 6.00 -3.07
CA LEU A 8 -24.31 7.39 -2.72
C LEU A 8 -24.44 7.57 -1.20
N LEU A 9 -24.91 6.53 -0.49
CA LEU A 9 -25.09 6.55 0.96
C LEU A 9 -23.79 6.31 1.73
N HIS A 10 -22.85 5.55 1.16
CA HIS A 10 -21.55 5.23 1.78
C HIS A 10 -20.43 5.32 0.75
N PRO A 11 -19.98 6.54 0.39
CA PRO A 11 -18.88 6.70 -0.56
C PRO A 11 -17.58 6.08 0.00
N PRO A 12 -16.72 5.48 -0.85
CA PRO A 12 -15.40 5.02 -0.45
C PRO A 12 -14.58 6.16 0.16
N THR A 13 -13.78 5.85 1.17
CA THR A 13 -12.94 6.83 1.84
C THR A 13 -11.80 7.29 0.93
N ASP A 14 -11.56 8.60 0.86
CA ASP A 14 -10.35 9.15 0.24
C ASP A 14 -9.13 8.74 1.07
N PHE A 15 -8.13 8.11 0.44
CA PHE A 15 -6.91 7.73 1.12
C PHE A 15 -6.17 8.91 1.77
N ARG A 16 -6.33 10.15 1.29
CA ARG A 16 -5.76 11.32 1.97
C ARG A 16 -6.29 11.47 3.40
N HIS A 17 -7.61 11.37 3.61
CA HIS A 17 -8.21 11.43 4.94
C HIS A 17 -7.80 10.23 5.82
N LEU A 18 -7.72 9.04 5.21
CA LEU A 18 -7.22 7.85 5.91
C LEU A 18 -5.76 8.03 6.34
N ALA A 19 -4.92 8.55 5.46
CA ALA A 19 -3.50 8.82 5.68
C ALA A 19 -3.28 9.85 6.80
N GLU A 20 -4.05 10.93 6.83
CA GLU A 20 -4.03 11.90 7.94
C GLU A 20 -4.31 11.21 9.27
N SER A 21 -5.37 10.39 9.32
CA SER A 21 -5.75 9.66 10.54
C SER A 21 -4.68 8.62 10.95
N ILE A 22 -4.01 8.00 9.99
CA ILE A 22 -2.89 7.08 10.22
C ILE A 22 -1.71 7.83 10.83
N VAL A 23 -1.29 8.94 10.21
CA VAL A 23 -0.16 9.77 10.66
C VAL A 23 -0.41 10.26 12.09
N ASP A 24 -1.63 10.72 12.41
CA ASP A 24 -2.00 11.12 13.76
C ASP A 24 -1.81 9.97 14.78
N ASN A 25 -2.21 8.76 14.43
CA ASN A 25 -2.02 7.58 15.27
C ASN A 25 -0.53 7.24 15.42
N MET A 26 0.24 7.27 14.33
CA MET A 26 1.68 7.03 14.34
C MET A 26 2.42 8.05 15.23
N GLN A 27 2.09 9.34 15.13
CA GLN A 27 2.68 10.40 15.94
C GLN A 27 2.36 10.25 17.44
N LYS A 28 1.19 9.71 17.77
CA LYS A 28 0.77 9.39 19.15
C LYS A 28 1.32 8.04 19.65
N GLY A 29 2.01 7.27 18.80
CA GLY A 29 2.46 5.91 19.14
C GLY A 29 1.31 4.91 19.30
N HIS A 30 0.13 5.22 18.77
CA HIS A 30 -1.06 4.37 18.86
C HIS A 30 -1.17 3.49 17.61
N THR A 31 -1.34 2.19 17.81
CA THR A 31 -1.70 1.30 16.69
C THR A 31 -3.22 1.31 16.52
N PRO A 32 -3.76 1.51 15.31
CA PRO A 32 -5.21 1.66 15.12
C PRO A 32 -6.00 0.41 15.50
N SER A 33 -7.25 0.54 15.96
CA SER A 33 -8.13 -0.61 16.16
C SER A 33 -8.57 -1.25 14.83
N ARG A 34 -9.18 -2.43 14.85
CA ARG A 34 -9.79 -3.00 13.63
C ARG A 34 -10.91 -2.11 13.06
N SER A 35 -11.68 -1.45 13.92
CA SER A 35 -12.80 -0.57 13.53
C SER A 35 -12.37 0.76 12.92
N PHE A 36 -11.12 1.18 13.13
CA PHE A 36 -10.53 2.35 12.50
C PHE A 36 -10.49 2.23 10.97
N TRP A 37 -10.24 1.02 10.47
CA TRP A 37 -10.03 0.76 9.06
C TRP A 37 -11.35 0.79 8.26
N PRO A 38 -11.49 1.67 7.26
CA PRO A 38 -12.74 1.87 6.53
C PRO A 38 -13.13 0.61 5.74
N LYS A 39 -14.40 0.49 5.36
CA LYS A 39 -14.83 -0.65 4.53
C LYS A 39 -14.19 -0.63 3.15
N GLU A 40 -14.03 0.55 2.57
CA GLU A 40 -13.51 0.76 1.22
C GLU A 40 -12.72 2.08 1.16
N PHE A 41 -11.63 2.13 0.40
CA PHE A 41 -10.90 3.37 0.12
C PHE A 41 -10.27 3.36 -1.28
N TYR A 42 -9.89 4.52 -1.80
CA TYR A 42 -9.19 4.63 -3.09
C TYR A 42 -7.89 5.44 -2.95
N LEU A 43 -6.84 5.03 -3.67
CA LEU A 43 -5.56 5.74 -3.66
C LEU A 43 -5.61 7.02 -4.49
N PRO A 44 -4.79 8.03 -4.17
CA PRO A 44 -4.64 9.22 -5.00
C PRO A 44 -4.08 8.86 -6.39
N THR A 45 -4.49 9.60 -7.42
CA THR A 45 -4.12 9.32 -8.82
C THR A 45 -2.61 9.20 -9.04
N ASN A 46 -1.81 10.10 -8.45
CA ASN A 46 -0.35 10.07 -8.55
C ASN A 46 0.26 8.77 -7.97
N VAL A 47 -0.33 8.20 -6.92
CA VAL A 47 0.10 6.91 -6.36
C VAL A 47 -0.36 5.77 -7.26
N MET A 48 -1.62 5.79 -7.68
CA MET A 48 -2.19 4.73 -8.51
C MET A 48 -1.51 4.63 -9.89
N ASP A 49 -1.11 5.74 -10.49
CA ASP A 49 -0.38 5.74 -11.76
C ASP A 49 0.98 5.06 -11.63
N ASN A 50 1.71 5.31 -10.53
CA ASN A 50 2.95 4.60 -10.22
C ASN A 50 2.70 3.11 -9.95
N VAL A 51 1.60 2.75 -9.27
CA VAL A 51 1.20 1.35 -9.07
C VAL A 51 0.94 0.63 -10.40
N LYS A 52 0.24 1.28 -11.33
CA LYS A 52 -0.01 0.73 -12.67
C LYS A 52 1.29 0.56 -13.45
N LYS A 53 2.17 1.57 -13.39
CA LYS A 53 3.45 1.58 -14.08
C LYS A 53 4.39 0.48 -13.57
N MET A 54 4.51 0.29 -12.26
CA MET A 54 5.35 -0.77 -11.71
C MET A 54 4.83 -2.16 -12.09
N ARG A 55 3.51 -2.38 -12.07
CA ARG A 55 2.93 -3.65 -12.54
C ARG A 55 3.25 -3.91 -14.02
N GLN A 56 3.16 -2.87 -14.85
CA GLN A 56 3.51 -2.99 -16.26
C GLN A 56 4.98 -3.39 -16.43
N TRP A 57 5.89 -2.68 -15.77
CA TRP A 57 7.32 -2.95 -15.86
C TRP A 57 7.70 -4.34 -15.34
N THR A 58 7.15 -4.78 -14.20
CA THR A 58 7.35 -6.14 -13.70
C THR A 58 6.91 -7.21 -14.70
N LYS A 59 5.83 -6.97 -15.46
CA LYS A 59 5.40 -7.91 -16.50
C LYS A 59 6.33 -7.92 -17.71
N GLU A 60 6.97 -6.79 -18.01
CA GLU A 60 7.84 -6.63 -19.16
C GLU A 60 9.22 -7.24 -18.92
N ASP A 61 9.81 -7.05 -17.73
CA ASP A 61 11.19 -7.45 -17.46
C ASP A 61 11.34 -8.55 -16.38
N GLY A 62 10.29 -8.82 -15.60
CA GLY A 62 10.26 -9.81 -14.54
C GLY A 62 11.05 -9.42 -13.29
N PHE A 63 11.32 -8.12 -13.07
CA PHE A 63 11.90 -7.60 -11.83
C PHE A 63 10.83 -7.07 -10.89
N GLU A 64 11.10 -7.15 -9.59
CA GLU A 64 10.26 -6.50 -8.59
C GLU A 64 10.53 -5.00 -8.56
N TYR A 65 9.48 -4.22 -8.33
CA TYR A 65 9.53 -2.78 -8.17
C TYR A 65 8.84 -2.38 -6.87
N GLU A 66 9.28 -1.27 -6.28
CA GLU A 66 8.73 -0.71 -5.05
C GLU A 66 8.50 0.80 -5.21
N ILE A 67 7.44 1.28 -4.57
CA ILE A 67 7.25 2.68 -4.23
C ILE A 67 6.91 2.81 -2.74
N SER A 68 7.27 3.95 -2.15
CA SER A 68 6.78 4.36 -0.84
C SER A 68 5.73 5.45 -1.00
N VAL A 69 4.63 5.33 -0.25
CA VAL A 69 3.59 6.35 -0.10
C VAL A 69 3.89 7.16 1.15
N ILE A 70 4.02 8.48 0.98
CA ILE A 70 4.60 9.36 1.99
C ILE A 70 3.64 10.53 2.25
N ASP A 71 3.38 10.80 3.53
CA ASP A 71 2.84 12.09 3.97
C ASP A 71 3.97 13.11 4.02
N ALA A 72 4.06 13.95 3.00
CA ALA A 72 5.04 15.01 2.90
C ALA A 72 4.44 16.32 3.46
N ALA A 73 4.22 16.35 4.78
CA ALA A 73 3.62 17.47 5.49
C ALA A 73 2.23 17.87 4.95
N GLY A 74 1.30 16.91 4.87
CA GLY A 74 -0.09 17.12 4.43
C GLY A 74 -0.35 16.80 2.96
N ASP A 75 0.69 16.59 2.16
CA ASP A 75 0.55 16.15 0.78
C ASP A 75 0.94 14.67 0.66
N ILE A 76 0.03 13.85 0.14
CA ILE A 76 0.30 12.43 -0.14
C ILE A 76 1.02 12.31 -1.48
N VAL A 77 2.27 11.88 -1.42
CA VAL A 77 3.13 11.65 -2.60
C VAL A 77 3.58 10.20 -2.65
N SER A 78 4.11 9.78 -3.80
CA SER A 78 4.85 8.53 -3.91
C SER A 78 6.30 8.81 -4.27
N SER A 79 7.21 7.93 -3.84
CA SER A 79 8.58 7.92 -4.32
C SER A 79 8.65 7.58 -5.81
N PRO A 80 9.76 7.91 -6.49
CA PRO A 80 10.08 7.33 -7.79
C PRO A 80 10.08 5.80 -7.72
N LEU A 81 9.78 5.14 -8.85
CA LEU A 81 9.82 3.69 -8.93
C LEU A 81 11.24 3.18 -8.69
N PHE A 82 11.41 2.33 -7.69
CA PHE A 82 12.66 1.66 -7.39
C PHE A 82 12.63 0.23 -7.94
N ARG A 83 13.63 -0.14 -8.74
CA ARG A 83 13.76 -1.49 -9.29
C ARG A 83 14.63 -2.35 -8.37
N GLY A 84 14.08 -3.46 -7.91
CA GLY A 84 14.77 -4.46 -7.11
C GLY A 84 15.41 -5.55 -7.97
N GLU A 85 15.47 -6.74 -7.40
CA GLU A 85 15.84 -7.99 -8.06
C GLU A 85 14.58 -8.76 -8.47
N ARG A 86 14.75 -9.94 -9.06
CA ARG A 86 13.62 -10.80 -9.48
C ARG A 86 12.86 -11.46 -8.31
N THR A 87 13.43 -11.46 -7.11
CA THR A 87 12.92 -12.20 -5.95
C THR A 87 12.86 -11.38 -4.66
N LYS A 88 13.28 -10.11 -4.73
CA LYS A 88 13.21 -9.18 -3.61
C LYS A 88 13.35 -7.75 -4.11
N VAL A 89 12.67 -6.84 -3.44
CA VAL A 89 12.94 -5.41 -3.49
C VAL A 89 12.99 -4.85 -2.08
N ARG A 90 13.89 -3.90 -1.86
CA ARG A 90 13.97 -3.13 -0.61
C ARG A 90 14.51 -1.75 -0.95
N ALA A 91 13.66 -0.75 -0.80
CA ALA A 91 14.07 0.64 -0.95
C ALA A 91 14.16 1.34 0.41
N THR A 92 15.14 2.25 0.52
CA THR A 92 15.16 3.27 1.57
C THR A 92 15.09 4.60 0.85
N HIS A 93 14.05 5.39 1.09
CA HIS A 93 13.84 6.65 0.41
C HIS A 93 14.22 7.83 1.31
N SER A 94 14.93 8.79 0.75
CA SER A 94 15.17 10.10 1.34
C SER A 94 14.08 11.07 0.90
N THR A 95 13.43 11.76 1.83
CA THR A 95 12.39 12.75 1.50
C THR A 95 12.74 14.11 2.10
N ARG A 96 12.57 15.16 1.31
CA ARG A 96 12.78 16.54 1.71
C ARG A 96 11.60 17.39 1.30
N VAL A 97 11.15 18.24 2.22
CA VAL A 97 10.15 19.28 1.94
C VAL A 97 10.82 20.65 2.08
N GLN A 98 10.72 21.47 1.04
CA GLN A 98 11.23 22.83 1.02
C GLN A 98 10.08 23.81 0.81
N TYR A 99 10.21 24.99 1.40
CA TYR A 99 9.25 26.08 1.29
C TYR A 99 9.98 27.33 0.79
N ASN A 100 9.81 27.63 -0.50
CA ASN A 100 10.46 28.77 -1.14
C ASN A 100 9.51 29.96 -1.11
N LYS A 101 9.90 31.05 -0.45
CA LYS A 101 9.07 32.27 -0.37
C LYS A 101 8.89 32.86 -1.77
N ILE A 102 7.64 33.13 -2.16
CA ILE A 102 7.31 33.85 -3.41
C ILE A 102 7.08 35.33 -3.08
N ASP A 103 6.21 35.62 -2.11
CA ASP A 103 5.90 36.97 -1.63
C ASP A 103 5.55 36.95 -0.12
N SER A 104 4.96 38.01 0.42
CA SER A 104 4.58 38.09 1.84
C SER A 104 3.44 37.15 2.25
N ALA A 105 2.61 36.70 1.31
CA ALA A 105 1.44 35.86 1.55
C ALA A 105 1.55 34.44 0.95
N LYS A 106 2.51 34.21 0.04
CA LYS A 106 2.62 32.97 -0.73
C LYS A 106 4.01 32.33 -0.65
N PHE A 107 3.98 31.01 -0.58
CA PHE A 107 5.14 30.12 -0.66
C PHE A 107 4.96 29.13 -1.82
N GLN A 108 6.07 28.59 -2.29
CA GLN A 108 6.11 27.42 -3.15
C GLN A 108 6.58 26.24 -2.32
N LYS A 109 5.70 25.25 -2.14
CA LYS A 109 6.06 23.96 -1.54
C LYS A 109 6.70 23.09 -2.60
N VAL A 110 7.87 22.56 -2.30
CA VAL A 110 8.60 21.59 -3.13
C VAL A 110 8.83 20.34 -2.30
N VAL A 111 8.39 19.19 -2.82
CA VAL A 111 8.67 17.89 -2.21
C VAL A 111 9.62 17.14 -3.13
N GLU A 112 10.75 16.75 -2.58
CA GLU A 112 11.76 15.92 -3.24
C GLU A 112 11.81 14.55 -2.58
N VAL A 113 11.82 13.50 -3.38
CA VAL A 113 12.06 12.13 -2.93
C VAL A 113 13.21 11.57 -3.76
N ASP A 114 14.29 11.14 -3.09
CA ASP A 114 15.53 10.69 -3.71
C ASP A 114 16.12 11.68 -4.72
N GLY A 115 16.06 12.97 -4.38
CA GLY A 115 16.54 14.06 -5.22
C GLY A 115 15.64 14.39 -6.42
N VAL A 116 14.53 13.66 -6.60
CA VAL A 116 13.54 13.94 -7.66
C VAL A 116 12.41 14.78 -7.09
N THR A 117 12.11 15.93 -7.70
CA THR A 117 10.93 16.72 -7.34
C THR A 117 9.66 15.96 -7.75
N VAL A 118 8.89 15.50 -6.76
CA VAL A 118 7.63 14.76 -6.96
C VAL A 118 6.39 15.64 -6.79
N LEU A 119 6.53 16.78 -6.12
CA LEU A 119 5.47 17.79 -5.98
C LEU A 119 6.06 19.19 -6.00
N LYS A 120 5.40 20.09 -6.72
CA LYS A 120 5.69 21.52 -6.71
C LYS A 120 4.37 22.28 -6.83
N ARG A 121 3.95 22.97 -5.77
CA ARG A 121 2.70 23.75 -5.78
C ARG A 121 2.81 25.07 -5.02
N PRO A 122 2.07 26.13 -5.41
CA PRO A 122 1.90 27.28 -4.56
C PRO A 122 1.06 26.92 -3.32
N MET A 123 1.30 27.63 -2.22
CA MET A 123 0.52 27.55 -1.00
C MET A 123 0.49 28.92 -0.31
N LYS A 124 -0.53 29.16 0.50
CA LYS A 124 -0.61 30.33 1.35
C LYS A 124 0.20 30.13 2.63
N TYR A 125 0.55 31.22 3.31
CA TYR A 125 1.27 31.15 4.59
C TYR A 125 0.49 30.41 5.67
N GLU A 126 -0.84 30.46 5.67
CA GLU A 126 -1.67 29.80 6.68
C GLU A 126 -1.69 28.27 6.55
N GLU A 127 -1.39 27.74 5.36
CA GLU A 127 -1.25 26.30 5.12
C GLU A 127 0.11 25.75 5.61
N TYR A 128 1.01 26.62 6.05
CA TYR A 128 2.36 26.25 6.45
C TYR A 128 2.39 25.67 7.87
N ASP A 129 2.53 24.36 7.97
CA ASP A 129 2.67 23.65 9.24
C ASP A 129 4.11 23.13 9.42
N LYS A 130 4.85 23.74 10.36
CA LYS A 130 6.21 23.30 10.72
C LYS A 130 6.23 22.05 11.60
N THR A 131 5.12 21.72 12.24
CA THR A 131 5.05 20.65 13.25
C THR A 131 4.80 19.29 12.61
N ARG A 132 4.16 19.25 11.44
CA ARG A 132 3.86 18.02 10.72
C ARG A 132 5.13 17.40 10.14
N LYS A 133 5.51 16.24 10.70
CA LYS A 133 6.67 15.47 10.27
C LYS A 133 6.39 14.73 8.96
N ILE A 134 7.43 14.53 8.17
CA ILE A 134 7.38 13.64 7.01
C ILE A 134 7.28 12.20 7.52
N GLN A 135 6.36 11.42 6.96
CA GLN A 135 6.14 10.05 7.41
C GLN A 135 5.80 9.12 6.24
N THR A 136 6.48 7.98 6.17
CA THR A 136 6.09 6.91 5.25
C THR A 136 4.87 6.21 5.80
N ILE A 137 3.82 6.12 4.99
CA ILE A 137 2.53 5.52 5.36
C ILE A 137 2.51 4.05 4.94
N ALA A 138 2.96 3.78 3.71
CA ALA A 138 2.95 2.46 3.11
C ALA A 138 4.17 2.26 2.22
N SER A 139 4.70 1.04 2.19
CA SER A 139 5.50 0.56 1.06
C SER A 139 4.61 -0.29 0.17
N ILE A 140 4.73 -0.19 -1.14
CA ILE A 140 3.97 -1.00 -2.10
C ILE A 140 4.98 -1.61 -3.07
N HIS A 141 4.99 -2.94 -3.18
CA HIS A 141 5.86 -3.64 -4.11
C HIS A 141 5.08 -4.60 -5.03
N THR A 142 5.77 -5.11 -6.05
CA THR A 142 5.23 -6.07 -7.02
C THR A 142 5.87 -7.44 -6.84
N HIS A 143 5.17 -8.50 -7.22
CA HIS A 143 5.79 -9.81 -7.51
C HIS A 143 5.70 -10.14 -9.00
N PRO A 144 6.74 -10.75 -9.61
CA PRO A 144 6.65 -11.26 -10.97
C PRO A 144 5.63 -12.40 -11.07
N SER A 145 5.05 -12.57 -12.27
CA SER A 145 4.17 -13.71 -12.53
C SER A 145 4.97 -14.98 -12.80
N HIS A 146 4.42 -16.11 -12.41
CA HIS A 146 4.86 -17.44 -12.79
C HIS A 146 3.89 -18.03 -13.80
N GLU A 147 4.41 -18.74 -14.78
CA GLU A 147 3.60 -19.51 -15.73
C GLU A 147 3.58 -20.96 -15.25
N ILE A 148 2.39 -21.46 -14.93
CA ILE A 148 2.16 -22.85 -14.55
C ILE A 148 1.32 -23.54 -15.62
N GLU A 149 1.59 -24.81 -15.88
CA GLU A 149 0.69 -25.65 -16.68
C GLU A 149 -0.58 -25.93 -15.88
N HIS A 150 -1.73 -25.76 -16.53
CA HIS A 150 -3.04 -26.06 -15.99
C HIS A 150 -3.86 -26.81 -17.05
N GLU A 151 -4.87 -27.58 -16.64
CA GLU A 151 -5.85 -28.15 -17.57
C GLU A 151 -6.47 -27.01 -18.41
N GLY A 152 -6.16 -26.99 -19.71
CA GLY A 152 -6.57 -25.94 -20.65
C GLY A 152 -5.47 -24.97 -21.11
N GLY A 153 -4.23 -25.09 -20.63
CA GLY A 153 -3.07 -24.32 -21.13
C GLY A 153 -2.23 -23.68 -20.02
N GLN A 154 -1.39 -22.72 -20.39
CA GLN A 154 -0.56 -22.00 -19.42
C GLN A 154 -1.40 -20.94 -18.68
N LYS A 155 -1.38 -20.96 -17.35
CA LYS A 155 -2.00 -19.95 -16.49
C LYS A 155 -0.92 -19.12 -15.82
N ARG A 156 -1.07 -17.79 -15.89
CA ARG A 156 -0.22 -16.86 -15.12
C ARG A 156 -0.74 -16.71 -13.71
N THR A 157 0.14 -16.94 -12.75
CA THR A 157 -0.16 -16.80 -11.32
C THR A 157 0.91 -15.97 -10.63
N TYR A 158 0.63 -15.52 -9.40
CA TYR A 158 1.49 -14.60 -8.66
C TYR A 158 1.65 -15.10 -7.23
N GLY A 159 2.82 -14.89 -6.64
CA GLY A 159 3.01 -15.11 -5.20
C GLY A 159 2.20 -14.09 -4.38
N PHE A 160 1.62 -14.55 -3.28
CA PHE A 160 1.03 -13.66 -2.27
C PHE A 160 2.13 -13.06 -1.36
N PHE A 161 1.78 -12.37 -0.29
CA PHE A 161 2.76 -11.87 0.68
C PHE A 161 3.64 -13.01 1.21
N SER A 162 4.95 -12.83 1.11
CA SER A 162 5.93 -13.75 1.68
C SER A 162 6.02 -13.59 3.21
N VAL A 163 6.65 -14.56 3.88
CA VAL A 163 6.98 -14.43 5.33
C VAL A 163 7.80 -13.17 5.58
N ARG A 164 8.73 -12.86 4.67
CA ARG A 164 9.58 -11.67 4.76
C ARG A 164 8.77 -10.38 4.63
N ASP A 165 7.77 -10.36 3.76
CA ASP A 165 6.89 -9.19 3.58
C ASP A 165 6.15 -8.88 4.87
N ILE A 166 5.50 -9.90 5.45
CA ILE A 166 4.76 -9.70 6.70
C ILE A 166 5.70 -9.34 7.84
N LEU A 167 6.86 -9.99 7.98
CA LEU A 167 7.84 -9.62 9.01
C LEU A 167 8.31 -8.16 8.84
N THR A 168 8.53 -7.72 7.59
CA THR A 168 8.89 -6.33 7.28
C THR A 168 7.79 -5.38 7.72
N LEU A 169 6.51 -5.72 7.44
CA LEU A 169 5.38 -4.96 7.97
C LEU A 169 5.45 -4.92 9.49
N LEU A 170 5.45 -6.07 10.18
CA LEU A 170 5.40 -6.18 11.64
C LEU A 170 6.51 -5.37 12.34
N GLN A 171 7.72 -5.39 11.80
CA GLN A 171 8.89 -4.70 12.36
C GLN A 171 8.97 -3.21 11.98
N SER A 172 8.30 -2.80 10.89
CA SER A 172 8.29 -1.41 10.44
C SER A 172 7.43 -0.52 11.33
N PRO A 173 7.76 0.76 11.51
CA PRO A 173 6.82 1.72 12.09
C PRO A 173 5.57 1.94 11.22
N ASN A 174 5.62 1.58 9.94
CA ASN A 174 4.51 1.75 9.00
C ASN A 174 3.32 0.85 9.37
N PHE A 175 2.10 1.34 9.10
CA PHE A 175 0.88 0.55 9.33
C PHE A 175 0.41 -0.22 8.10
N LEU A 176 0.93 0.07 6.91
CA LEU A 176 0.50 -0.57 5.66
C LEU A 176 1.67 -1.14 4.88
N LEU A 177 1.42 -2.31 4.28
CA LEU A 177 2.24 -2.88 3.21
C LEU A 177 1.33 -3.25 2.05
N GLY A 178 1.67 -2.81 0.85
CA GLY A 178 0.94 -3.10 -0.37
C GLY A 178 1.69 -4.12 -1.24
N LEU A 179 0.94 -5.00 -1.90
CA LEU A 179 1.45 -5.95 -2.87
C LEU A 179 0.65 -5.87 -4.16
N VAL A 180 1.35 -5.83 -5.29
CA VAL A 180 0.77 -5.75 -6.62
C VAL A 180 1.07 -7.01 -7.42
N THR A 181 -0.01 -7.69 -7.79
CA THR A 181 -0.05 -8.92 -8.57
C THR A 181 -0.89 -8.70 -9.84
N ASP A 182 -1.83 -9.59 -10.13
CA ASP A 182 -3.01 -9.30 -10.94
C ASP A 182 -3.91 -8.20 -10.33
N ARG A 183 -3.83 -7.99 -9.02
CA ARG A 183 -4.61 -7.05 -8.20
C ARG A 183 -3.70 -6.24 -7.27
N LEU A 184 -4.26 -5.21 -6.65
CA LEU A 184 -3.61 -4.51 -5.56
C LEU A 184 -4.15 -5.05 -4.23
N TRP A 185 -3.23 -5.42 -3.34
CA TRP A 185 -3.49 -5.90 -1.99
C TRP A 185 -2.87 -4.94 -0.98
N PHE A 186 -3.51 -4.78 0.18
CA PHE A 186 -2.89 -4.17 1.35
C PHE A 186 -3.04 -5.07 2.57
N ALA A 187 -1.98 -5.16 3.36
CA ALA A 187 -1.99 -5.67 4.72
C ALA A 187 -1.83 -4.49 5.69
N CYS A 188 -2.78 -4.35 6.62
CA CYS A 188 -2.86 -3.21 7.54
C CYS A 188 -2.76 -3.68 8.99
N LYS A 189 -1.91 -3.02 9.79
CA LYS A 189 -1.76 -3.30 11.22
C LYS A 189 -2.98 -2.84 12.01
N THR A 190 -3.28 -3.58 13.07
CA THR A 190 -4.23 -3.17 14.10
C THR A 190 -3.61 -3.35 15.49
N SER A 191 -4.25 -2.82 16.52
CA SER A 191 -3.87 -2.98 17.92
C SER A 191 -3.83 -4.44 18.38
N SER A 192 -4.45 -5.37 17.63
CA SER A 192 -4.39 -6.81 17.87
C SER A 192 -3.46 -7.57 16.92
N THR A 193 -2.65 -6.88 16.11
CA THR A 193 -1.70 -7.54 15.20
C THR A 193 -0.68 -8.38 15.97
N ILE A 194 -0.47 -9.61 15.51
CA ILE A 194 0.54 -10.52 16.05
C ILE A 194 1.94 -9.90 15.96
N ARG A 195 2.81 -10.20 16.93
CA ARG A 195 4.18 -9.64 16.96
C ARG A 195 5.20 -10.50 16.21
N THR A 196 4.94 -11.79 16.09
CA THR A 196 5.84 -12.77 15.48
C THR A 196 5.03 -13.76 14.65
N ILE A 197 5.70 -14.33 13.65
CA ILE A 197 5.16 -15.44 12.85
C ILE A 197 5.87 -16.70 13.35
N GLY A 198 5.11 -17.67 13.88
CA GLY A 198 5.62 -18.99 14.21
C GLY A 198 5.53 -19.95 13.02
N GLN A 199 6.02 -21.19 13.17
CA GLN A 199 5.98 -22.22 12.12
C GLN A 199 4.59 -22.41 11.49
N ASN A 200 3.53 -22.42 12.31
CA ASN A 200 2.16 -22.51 11.81
C ASN A 200 1.81 -21.35 10.86
N GLY A 201 2.27 -20.14 11.19
CA GLY A 201 2.03 -18.97 10.36
C GLY A 201 2.81 -18.99 9.04
N GLU A 202 4.03 -19.52 9.05
CA GLU A 202 4.82 -19.74 7.83
C GLU A 202 4.14 -20.74 6.90
N GLN A 203 3.67 -21.87 7.45
CA GLN A 203 2.91 -22.87 6.68
C GLN A 203 1.62 -22.29 6.12
N MET A 204 0.94 -21.40 6.85
CA MET A 204 -0.25 -20.70 6.37
C MET A 204 0.06 -19.81 5.17
N LEU A 205 1.11 -18.97 5.25
CA LEU A 205 1.52 -18.14 4.10
C LEU A 205 1.93 -18.98 2.89
N GLN A 206 2.58 -20.12 3.11
CA GLN A 206 2.89 -21.06 2.05
C GLN A 206 1.60 -21.62 1.42
N ARG A 207 0.59 -21.99 2.21
CA ARG A 207 -0.71 -22.46 1.69
C ARG A 207 -1.42 -21.38 0.88
N VAL A 208 -1.47 -20.13 1.37
CA VAL A 208 -2.07 -19.01 0.63
C VAL A 208 -1.32 -18.76 -0.67
N SER A 209 0.01 -18.77 -0.64
CA SER A 209 0.84 -18.61 -1.83
C SER A 209 0.62 -19.75 -2.84
N ASN A 210 0.56 -21.00 -2.37
CA ASN A 210 0.28 -22.15 -3.22
C ASN A 210 -1.11 -22.07 -3.84
N ALA A 211 -2.13 -21.66 -3.08
CA ALA A 211 -3.48 -21.46 -3.63
C ALA A 211 -3.52 -20.34 -4.67
N SER A 212 -2.74 -19.28 -4.45
CA SER A 212 -2.52 -18.23 -5.45
C SER A 212 -1.87 -18.78 -6.73
N TYR A 213 -0.88 -19.66 -6.58
CA TYR A 213 -0.22 -20.34 -7.70
C TYR A 213 -1.11 -21.34 -8.41
N SER A 214 -1.99 -22.06 -7.72
CA SER A 214 -2.95 -22.97 -8.34
C SER A 214 -4.07 -22.22 -9.08
N GLY A 215 -4.10 -20.89 -8.97
CA GLY A 215 -5.10 -20.06 -9.62
C GLY A 215 -6.50 -20.31 -9.06
N VAL A 216 -6.61 -20.61 -7.77
CA VAL A 216 -7.90 -20.68 -7.08
C VAL A 216 -8.54 -19.29 -7.14
N ASP A 217 -9.75 -19.21 -7.71
CA ASP A 217 -10.41 -17.92 -7.96
C ASP A 217 -10.77 -17.16 -6.66
N ASP A 218 -10.77 -17.84 -5.52
CA ASP A 218 -11.15 -17.28 -4.21
C ASP A 218 -10.02 -17.26 -3.17
N ILE A 219 -8.86 -16.69 -3.55
CA ILE A 219 -7.79 -16.33 -2.59
C ILE A 219 -8.34 -15.48 -1.43
N ARG A 220 -9.40 -14.69 -1.67
CA ARG A 220 -10.03 -13.83 -0.65
C ARG A 220 -10.60 -14.65 0.50
N HIS A 221 -11.32 -15.73 0.20
CA HIS A 221 -11.83 -16.64 1.20
C HIS A 221 -10.70 -17.27 2.03
N ILE A 222 -9.62 -17.72 1.37
CA ILE A 222 -8.47 -18.32 2.06
C ILE A 222 -7.79 -17.30 2.98
N VAL A 223 -7.55 -16.08 2.50
CA VAL A 223 -6.97 -15.01 3.33
C VAL A 223 -7.88 -14.69 4.51
N ASN A 224 -9.21 -14.62 4.29
CA ASN A 224 -10.15 -14.35 5.36
C ASN A 224 -10.18 -15.47 6.41
N GLU A 225 -10.21 -16.74 6.01
CA GLU A 225 -10.28 -17.87 6.94
C GLU A 225 -8.96 -18.16 7.66
N GLU A 226 -7.86 -18.18 6.92
CA GLU A 226 -6.55 -18.51 7.48
C GLU A 226 -6.02 -17.31 8.29
N MET A 227 -6.09 -16.08 7.78
CA MET A 227 -5.39 -14.94 8.40
C MET A 227 -6.24 -14.17 9.42
N LYS A 228 -7.47 -14.61 9.75
CA LYS A 228 -8.35 -13.93 10.73
C LYS A 228 -7.70 -13.71 12.09
N ASN A 229 -6.85 -14.63 12.53
CA ASN A 229 -6.23 -14.59 13.85
C ASN A 229 -4.96 -13.72 13.91
N TRP A 230 -4.51 -13.16 12.80
CA TRP A 230 -3.26 -12.38 12.76
C TRP A 230 -3.47 -10.93 13.21
N GLY A 231 -4.72 -10.54 13.47
CA GLY A 231 -5.06 -9.15 13.80
C GLY A 231 -4.67 -8.17 12.69
N LEU A 232 -4.49 -8.64 11.45
CA LEU A 232 -4.31 -7.82 10.27
C LEU A 232 -5.67 -7.56 9.62
N VAL A 233 -5.80 -6.38 9.03
CA VAL A 233 -6.89 -6.06 8.10
C VAL A 233 -6.32 -6.13 6.69
N PHE A 234 -7.01 -6.83 5.81
CA PHE A 234 -6.61 -6.92 4.41
C PHE A 234 -7.57 -6.17 3.50
N TYR A 235 -7.02 -5.57 2.46
CA TYR A 235 -7.77 -5.00 1.36
C TYR A 235 -7.35 -5.58 0.02
N THR A 236 -8.28 -5.63 -0.92
CA THR A 236 -7.98 -5.98 -2.32
C THR A 236 -8.87 -5.24 -3.30
N GLY A 237 -8.33 -4.96 -4.49
CA GLY A 237 -9.01 -4.21 -5.54
C GLY A 237 -8.35 -4.42 -6.90
N THR A 238 -9.05 -4.07 -7.98
CA THR A 238 -8.41 -3.98 -9.30
C THR A 238 -7.63 -2.66 -9.39
N LEU A 239 -6.71 -2.53 -10.34
CA LEU A 239 -5.93 -1.29 -10.50
C LEU A 239 -6.74 -0.09 -11.02
N ASN A 240 -8.03 -0.27 -11.31
CA ASN A 240 -8.93 0.79 -11.77
C ASN A 240 -10.09 1.03 -10.81
N ASP A 241 -10.08 0.37 -9.65
CA ASP A 241 -11.20 0.38 -8.72
C ASP A 241 -10.71 0.74 -7.31
N TYR A 242 -11.67 0.93 -6.41
CA TYR A 242 -11.38 1.10 -4.99
C TYR A 242 -10.99 -0.24 -4.34
N LEU A 243 -10.31 -0.13 -3.21
CA LEU A 243 -9.85 -1.24 -2.38
C LEU A 243 -10.94 -1.60 -1.38
N LYS A 244 -11.34 -2.87 -1.35
CA LYS A 244 -12.36 -3.39 -0.43
C LYS A 244 -11.72 -4.19 0.68
N ARG A 245 -12.17 -3.94 1.91
CA ARG A 245 -11.78 -4.73 3.07
C ARG A 245 -12.32 -6.15 2.95
N ILE A 246 -11.49 -7.15 3.21
CA ILE A 246 -11.91 -8.58 3.11
C ILE A 246 -12.18 -9.24 4.46
N ASN A 247 -11.72 -8.63 5.56
CA ASN A 247 -11.93 -9.16 6.91
C ASN A 247 -12.17 -8.05 7.95
#